data_AF-A0A4C1TAX7-F1
#
_entry.id   AF-A0A4C1TAX7-F1
#
_cell.length_a   1.000
_cell.length_b   1.000
_cell.length_c   1.000
_cell.angle_alpha   90.00
_cell.angle_beta   90.00
_cell.angle_gamma   90.00
#
_symmetry.space_group_name_H-M   'P 1'
#
loop_
_entity.id
_entity.type
_entity.pdbx_description
1 polymer ?
#
loop_
_entity_poly.entity_id
_entity_poly.type
_entity_poly.pdbx_seq_one_letter_code
_entity_poly.pdbx_strand_id
1 'polypeptide(L)'
;MLEKVKQSQHISSYDIAEELGIDHKTVLTHLRKAGCTKKLDSFVPHELTERNLMNRVLIYDPPLKRNETEPFLKKLIIENEICTYDKSLRKRSCSKGKHASQSVAKS
;
A
#
# COMPACT_ATOMS: atom_id res chain seq x y z
N MET A 1 -20.00 -8.89 9.17
CA MET A 1 -19.10 -8.78 7.98
C MET A 1 -18.14 -7.61 8.09
N LEU A 2 -18.59 -6.36 8.12
CA LEU A 2 -17.72 -5.18 8.18
C LEU A 2 -16.84 -5.12 9.44
N GLU A 3 -17.35 -5.60 10.57
CA GLU A 3 -16.60 -5.64 11.83
C GLU A 3 -15.32 -6.50 11.72
N LYS A 4 -15.37 -7.60 10.97
CA LYS A 4 -14.21 -8.47 10.71
C LYS A 4 -13.18 -7.77 9.82
N VAL A 5 -13.64 -7.14 8.73
CA VAL A 5 -12.80 -6.32 7.84
C VAL A 5 -12.12 -5.17 8.61
N LYS A 6 -12.72 -4.69 9.70
CA LYS A 6 -12.13 -3.67 10.58
C LYS A 6 -11.06 -4.24 11.53
N GLN A 7 -11.20 -5.49 11.94
CA GLN A 7 -10.25 -6.17 12.85
C GLN A 7 -8.94 -6.54 12.16
N SER A 8 -8.97 -6.91 10.87
CA SER A 8 -7.75 -7.13 10.10
C SER A 8 -7.89 -6.55 8.70
N GLN A 9 -6.91 -5.73 8.34
CA GLN A 9 -6.81 -5.06 7.06
C GLN A 9 -6.58 -6.04 5.88
N HIS A 10 -6.14 -7.28 6.16
CA HIS A 10 -5.73 -8.25 5.14
C HIS A 10 -6.54 -9.55 5.15
N ILE A 11 -7.83 -9.51 5.51
CA ILE A 11 -8.68 -10.71 5.45
C ILE A 11 -9.17 -10.95 4.03
N SER A 12 -9.08 -12.21 3.55
CA SER A 12 -9.65 -12.59 2.26
C SER A 12 -11.16 -12.61 2.31
N SER A 13 -11.79 -12.22 1.19
CA SER A 13 -13.23 -12.42 0.99
C SER A 13 -13.67 -13.89 1.11
N TYR A 14 -12.75 -14.84 0.89
CA TYR A 14 -13.01 -16.28 1.06
C TYR A 14 -13.06 -16.68 2.53
N ASP A 15 -12.08 -16.24 3.33
CA ASP A 15 -12.06 -16.50 4.78
C ASP A 15 -13.32 -15.96 5.46
N ILE A 16 -13.78 -14.77 5.05
CA ILE A 16 -15.04 -14.18 5.53
C ILE A 16 -16.26 -15.03 5.13
N ALA A 17 -16.24 -15.60 3.92
CA ALA A 17 -17.33 -16.43 3.41
C ALA A 17 -17.41 -17.77 4.14
N GLU A 18 -16.27 -18.41 4.36
CA GLU A 18 -16.13 -19.67 5.07
C GLU A 18 -16.51 -19.51 6.56
N GLU A 19 -15.98 -18.50 7.25
CA GLU A 19 -16.26 -18.26 8.67
C GLU A 19 -17.74 -17.93 8.91
N LEU A 20 -18.39 -17.24 7.98
CA LEU A 20 -19.81 -16.88 8.09
C LEU A 20 -20.76 -17.92 7.46
N GLY A 21 -20.22 -18.95 6.79
CA GLY A 21 -21.02 -19.92 6.03
C GLY A 21 -21.88 -19.30 4.92
N ILE A 22 -21.47 -18.15 4.39
CA ILE A 22 -22.22 -17.39 3.37
C ILE A 22 -21.52 -17.52 2.03
N ASP A 23 -22.30 -17.58 0.95
CA ASP A 23 -21.74 -17.61 -0.40
C ASP A 23 -20.82 -16.41 -0.70
N HIS A 24 -19.68 -16.68 -1.33
CA HIS A 24 -18.63 -15.71 -1.62
C HIS A 24 -19.14 -14.51 -2.45
N LYS A 25 -20.05 -14.74 -3.40
CA LYS A 25 -20.63 -13.69 -4.23
C LYS A 25 -21.47 -12.72 -3.39
N THR A 26 -22.12 -13.23 -2.36
CA THR A 26 -22.89 -12.44 -1.39
C THR A 26 -21.95 -11.56 -0.58
N VAL A 27 -20.84 -12.12 -0.07
CA VAL A 27 -19.79 -11.36 0.63
C VAL A 27 -19.27 -10.21 -0.25
N LEU A 28 -18.92 -10.51 -1.52
CA LEU A 28 -18.41 -9.51 -2.45
C LEU A 28 -19.42 -8.39 -2.73
N THR A 29 -20.70 -8.74 -2.85
CA THR A 29 -21.78 -7.77 -3.07
C THR A 29 -21.94 -6.83 -1.86
N HIS A 30 -21.87 -7.37 -0.64
CA HIS A 30 -21.92 -6.57 0.58
C HIS A 30 -20.70 -5.67 0.74
N LEU A 31 -19.48 -6.16 0.48
CA LEU A 31 -18.27 -5.34 0.50
C LEU A 31 -18.34 -4.18 -0.50
N ARG A 32 -18.86 -4.44 -1.71
CA ARG A 32 -19.06 -3.39 -2.73
C ARG A 32 -20.10 -2.36 -2.29
N LYS A 33 -21.22 -2.79 -1.70
CA LYS A 33 -22.27 -1.89 -1.16
C LYS A 33 -21.74 -1.03 -0.01
N ALA A 34 -20.84 -1.58 0.80
CA ALA A 34 -20.21 -0.87 1.91
C ALA A 34 -19.07 0.08 1.50
N GLY A 35 -18.75 0.16 0.19
CA GLY A 35 -17.65 1.00 -0.31
C GLY A 35 -16.25 0.44 -0.05
N CYS A 36 -16.14 -0.83 0.36
CA CYS A 36 -14.85 -1.47 0.59
C CYS A 36 -14.18 -1.80 -0.75
N THR A 37 -13.05 -1.14 -1.05
CA THR A 37 -12.22 -1.41 -2.22
C THR A 37 -10.94 -2.14 -1.81
N LYS A 38 -10.53 -3.16 -2.57
CA LYS A 38 -9.21 -3.79 -2.38
C LYS A 38 -8.12 -2.78 -2.77
N LYS A 39 -7.34 -2.33 -1.80
CA LYS A 39 -6.14 -1.53 -2.03
C LYS A 39 -4.92 -2.42 -1.86
N LEU A 40 -3.90 -2.20 -2.67
CA LEU A 40 -2.60 -2.81 -2.43
C LEU A 40 -1.98 -2.16 -1.20
N ASP A 41 -1.29 -2.97 -0.41
CA ASP A 41 -0.59 -2.48 0.77
C ASP A 41 0.48 -1.47 0.36
N SER A 42 0.58 -0.40 1.14
CA SER A 42 1.66 0.57 0.95
C SER A 42 2.97 -0.12 1.30
N PHE A 43 3.88 -0.22 0.32
CA PHE A 43 5.23 -0.68 0.58
C PHE A 43 5.92 0.30 1.53
N VAL A 44 6.01 -0.07 2.81
CA VAL A 44 6.85 0.61 3.79
C VAL A 44 8.25 0.01 3.65
N PRO A 45 9.29 0.77 3.23
CA PRO A 45 10.59 0.21 2.86
C PRO A 45 11.37 -0.49 3.99
N HIS A 46 10.89 -0.45 5.22
CA HIS A 46 11.56 -1.08 6.35
C HIS A 46 10.57 -1.35 7.49
N GLU A 47 10.60 -2.56 8.04
CA GLU A 47 9.89 -2.86 9.29
C GLU A 47 10.53 -2.06 10.42
N LEU A 48 9.80 -1.08 10.96
CA LEU A 48 10.33 -0.19 11.98
C LEU A 48 10.20 -0.86 13.34
N THR A 49 11.33 -1.23 13.93
CA THR A 49 11.38 -1.62 15.34
C THR A 49 10.97 -0.46 16.25
N GLU A 50 10.47 -0.75 17.46
CA GLU A 50 10.07 0.30 18.42
C GLU A 50 11.18 1.32 18.68
N ARG A 51 12.44 0.84 18.76
CA ARG A 51 13.63 1.69 18.89
C ARG A 51 13.80 2.61 17.68
N ASN A 52 13.60 2.10 16.46
CA ASN A 52 13.70 2.91 15.24
C ASN A 52 12.55 3.93 15.14
N LEU A 53 11.35 3.59 15.63
CA LEU A 53 10.23 4.53 15.73
C LEU A 53 10.54 5.66 16.71
N MET A 54 10.97 5.32 17.93
CA MET A 54 11.33 6.31 18.95
C MET A 54 12.47 7.22 18.48
N ASN A 55 13.53 6.64 17.90
CA ASN A 55 14.64 7.42 17.36
C ASN A 55 14.18 8.37 16.26
N ARG A 56 13.29 7.95 15.37
CA ARG A 56 12.72 8.83 14.34
C ARG A 56 11.97 10.01 14.97
N VAL A 57 11.06 9.75 15.91
CA VAL A 57 10.30 10.83 16.58
C VAL A 57 11.26 11.82 17.25
N LEU A 58 12.24 11.33 18.01
CA LEU A 58 13.23 12.16 18.68
C LEU A 58 14.10 12.99 17.71
N ILE A 59 14.41 12.47 16.53
CA ILE A 59 15.17 13.18 15.49
C ILE A 59 14.32 14.24 14.78
N TYR A 60 13.05 13.95 14.51
CA TYR A 60 12.15 14.85 13.78
C TYR A 60 11.53 15.96 14.65
N ASP A 61 11.33 15.72 15.94
CA ASP A 61 10.69 16.68 16.85
C ASP A 61 11.43 18.03 16.96
N PRO A 62 12.76 18.08 17.20
CA PRO A 62 13.48 19.34 17.27
C PRO A 62 13.49 20.18 15.97
N PRO A 63 13.78 19.62 14.77
CA PRO A 63 13.75 20.39 13.54
C PRO A 63 12.33 20.84 13.17
N LEU A 64 11.30 20.06 13.49
CA LEU A 64 9.91 20.45 13.25
C LEU A 64 9.53 21.71 14.05
N LYS A 65 9.82 21.71 15.37
CA LYS A 65 9.57 22.86 16.25
C LYS A 65 10.35 24.12 15.85
N ARG A 66 11.58 23.92 15.36
CA ARG A 66 12.39 25.03 14.83
C ARG A 66 11.80 25.60 13.55
N ASN A 67 11.27 24.76 12.66
CA ASN A 67 10.71 25.20 11.38
C ASN A 67 9.41 26.02 11.56
N GLU A 68 8.66 25.80 12.63
CA GLU A 68 7.49 26.61 12.98
C GLU A 68 7.87 28.03 13.44
N THR A 69 9.00 28.16 14.16
CA THR A 69 9.48 29.45 14.69
C THR A 69 10.32 30.21 13.66
N GLU A 70 11.26 29.52 13.01
CA GLU A 70 12.12 30.05 11.96
C GLU A 70 12.18 29.06 10.79
N PRO A 71 11.49 29.34 9.66
CA PRO A 71 11.42 28.41 8.55
C PRO A 71 12.78 28.31 7.83
N PHE A 72 13.52 27.23 8.09
CA PHE A 72 14.83 26.97 7.50
C PHE A 72 14.78 26.02 6.30
N LEU A 73 13.67 25.30 6.09
CA LEU A 73 13.51 24.37 4.95
C LEU A 73 13.66 25.07 3.59
N LYS A 74 13.27 26.34 3.48
CA LYS A 74 13.43 27.14 2.26
C LYS A 74 14.91 27.40 1.90
N LYS A 75 15.82 27.30 2.88
CA LYS A 75 17.26 27.51 2.70
C LYS A 75 18.01 26.21 2.37
N LEU A 76 17.37 25.04 2.50
CA LEU A 76 17.99 23.75 2.21
C LEU A 76 17.90 23.46 0.70
N ILE A 77 19.06 23.34 0.05
CA ILE A 77 19.16 22.72 -1.27
C ILE A 77 19.35 21.23 -1.03
N ILE A 78 18.33 20.43 -1.29
CA ILE A 78 18.38 18.97 -1.15
C ILE A 78 19.03 18.42 -2.42
N GLU A 79 20.33 18.14 -2.38
CA GLU A 79 21.02 17.40 -3.43
C GLU A 79 20.84 15.91 -3.18
N ASN A 80 19.75 15.35 -3.71
CA ASN A 80 19.47 13.92 -3.64
C ASN A 80 19.78 13.28 -5.00
N GLU A 81 20.78 12.41 -5.03
CA GLU A 81 21.15 11.64 -6.22
C GLU A 81 20.13 10.49 -6.41
N ILE A 82 19.06 10.76 -7.17
CA ILE A 82 18.11 9.71 -7.56
C ILE A 82 18.73 8.94 -8.72
N CYS A 83 19.44 7.86 -8.42
CA CYS A 83 19.87 6.90 -9.44
C CYS A 83 18.62 6.25 -10.07
N THR A 84 18.22 6.74 -11.24
CA THR A 84 17.17 6.13 -12.06
C THR A 84 17.69 4.84 -12.66
N TYR A 85 17.39 3.71 -12.03
CA TYR A 85 17.43 2.41 -12.68
C TYR A 85 16.24 2.30 -13.65
N ASP A 86 16.45 1.78 -14.86
CA ASP A 86 15.40 1.53 -15.85
C ASP A 86 14.38 0.51 -15.29
N LYS A 87 13.34 1.03 -14.65
CA LYS A 87 12.21 0.24 -14.16
C LYS A 87 11.37 -0.09 -15.38
N SER A 88 11.53 -1.31 -15.89
CA SER A 88 10.58 -1.91 -16.83
C SER A 88 9.19 -1.97 -16.20
N LEU A 89 8.41 -0.91 -16.36
CA LEU A 89 7.02 -0.86 -15.91
C LEU A 89 6.28 -2.01 -16.56
N ARG A 90 5.65 -2.87 -15.74
CA ARG A 90 4.83 -3.98 -16.23
C ARG A 90 3.70 -3.42 -17.09
N LYS A 91 3.87 -3.44 -18.41
CA LYS A 91 2.87 -3.01 -19.38
C LYS A 91 1.66 -3.93 -19.25
N ARG A 92 0.56 -3.43 -18.68
CA ARG A 92 -0.73 -4.13 -18.74
C ARG A 92 -1.37 -3.79 -20.07
N SER A 93 -1.40 -4.73 -20.99
CA SER A 93 -2.25 -4.62 -22.17
C SER A 93 -3.70 -4.88 -21.75
N CYS A 94 -4.59 -3.94 -22.03
CA CYS A 94 -6.03 -4.20 -21.95
C CYS A 94 -6.41 -5.04 -23.19
N SER A 95 -6.37 -6.37 -23.06
CA SER A 95 -7.09 -7.21 -24.01
C SER A 95 -8.57 -7.14 -23.66
N LYS A 96 -9.42 -6.83 -24.66
CA LYS A 96 -10.86 -7.10 -24.54
C LYS A 96 -10.98 -8.59 -24.32
N GLY A 97 -11.58 -8.99 -23.19
CA GLY A 97 -11.58 -10.37 -22.73
C GLY A 97 -11.96 -11.35 -23.84
N LYS A 98 -11.00 -12.24 -24.18
CA LYS A 98 -11.14 -13.62 -24.71
C LYS A 98 -9.88 -14.20 -25.36
N HIS A 99 -8.67 -13.68 -25.12
CA HIS A 99 -7.44 -14.41 -25.46
C HIS A 99 -6.41 -14.38 -24.33
N ALA A 100 -5.91 -15.56 -23.99
CA ALA A 100 -4.84 -15.78 -23.02
C ALA A 100 -3.56 -15.10 -23.50
N SER A 101 -2.89 -14.39 -22.59
CA SER A 101 -1.55 -13.85 -22.83
C SER A 101 -0.56 -15.02 -22.89
N GLN A 102 -0.11 -15.39 -24.10
CA GLN A 102 0.97 -16.37 -24.27
C GLN A 102 2.28 -15.76 -23.77
N SER A 103 2.96 -16.43 -22.83
CA SER A 103 4.36 -16.12 -22.53
C SER A 103 5.25 -16.91 -23.50
N VAL A 104 6.19 -16.21 -24.13
CA VAL A 104 7.24 -16.84 -24.95
C VAL A 104 8.50 -16.86 -24.10
N ALA A 105 8.99 -18.06 -23.79
CA ALA A 105 10.31 -18.26 -23.22
C ALA A 105 11.36 -17.93 -24.29
N LYS A 106 12.37 -17.13 -23.95
CA LYS A 106 13.55 -16.94 -24.80
C LYS A 106 14.52 -18.09 -24.52
N SER A 107 14.91 -18.80 -25.58
CA SER A 107 16.07 -19.71 -25.59
C SER A 107 17.39 -18.96 -25.40
#